data_AF-A0A3A3G3J9-F1
#
_entry.id   AF-A0A3A3G3J9-F1
#
_cell.length_a   1.000
_cell.length_b   1.000
_cell.length_c   1.000
_cell.angle_alpha   90.00
_cell.angle_beta   90.00
_cell.angle_gamma   90.00
#
_symmetry.space_group_name_H-M   'P 1'
#
loop_
_entity.id
_entity.type
_entity.pdbx_description
1 polymer ?
#
loop_
_entity_poly.entity_id
_entity_poly.type
_entity_poly.pdbx_seq_one_letter_code
_entity_poly.pdbx_strand_id
1 'polypeptide(L)'
;MSSMRAAMRGWRRARKADMLPSLSDDEIEERYFLRGRMEILHVLNELIHYREPVTVYFNGGHDFFQTTLLEARADTVVFDLSGDPEANRRLPVSTSCVFVSHLNGIRVQFSGSQPGRISWGGSDAFHVPLPERVMRVQRRESYRILLPVAKPLMLKLFAADGSLPGEWPAHDLSVGGVGFTAIGLPALEVGQEIGRMQLALPWQILIDCAAQVRHVTQTSERQDGSRYRVGLSFTDLAPATGVAIQRFITKIEHQRRGLDGGGFS
;
A
#
# COMPACT_ATOMS: atom_id res chain seq x y z
N MET A 1 13.50 9.83 -26.47
CA MET A 1 12.59 10.87 -25.93
C MET A 1 11.09 10.69 -26.26
N SER A 2 10.71 9.97 -27.34
CA SER A 2 9.28 9.75 -27.72
C SER A 2 8.53 8.73 -26.84
N SER A 3 9.21 7.68 -26.39
CA SER A 3 8.64 6.60 -25.54
C SER A 3 8.17 7.09 -24.16
N MET A 4 8.88 8.05 -23.56
CA MET A 4 8.62 8.58 -22.22
C MET A 4 7.28 9.33 -22.11
N ARG A 5 6.87 10.04 -23.18
CA ARG A 5 5.59 10.76 -23.24
C ARG A 5 4.39 9.83 -23.37
N ALA A 6 4.56 8.63 -23.92
CA ALA A 6 3.49 7.63 -24.02
C ALA A 6 3.26 6.92 -22.68
N ALA A 7 4.32 6.57 -21.95
CA ALA A 7 4.25 6.05 -20.59
C ALA A 7 3.57 7.05 -19.62
N MET A 8 3.88 8.36 -19.76
CA MET A 8 3.22 9.44 -19.02
C MET A 8 1.72 9.62 -19.34
N ARG A 9 1.24 9.19 -20.52
CA ARG A 9 -0.20 9.24 -20.86
C ARG A 9 -0.99 8.10 -20.24
N GLY A 10 -0.40 6.91 -20.10
CA GLY A 10 -0.94 5.82 -19.28
C GLY A 10 -0.97 6.19 -17.79
N TRP A 11 0.09 6.87 -17.32
CA TRP A 11 0.22 7.41 -15.96
C TRP A 11 -0.89 8.41 -15.58
N ARG A 12 -1.35 9.26 -16.50
CA ARG A 12 -2.43 10.23 -16.23
C ARG A 12 -3.81 9.60 -16.02
N ARG A 13 -4.12 8.44 -16.64
CA ARG A 13 -5.44 7.79 -16.46
C ARG A 13 -5.55 7.06 -15.12
N ALA A 14 -4.45 6.53 -14.59
CA ALA A 14 -4.42 5.85 -13.29
C ALA A 14 -4.36 6.82 -12.08
N ARG A 15 -4.00 8.09 -12.29
CA ARG A 15 -3.84 9.10 -11.24
C ARG A 15 -5.15 9.67 -10.67
N LYS A 16 -6.32 9.42 -11.26
CA LYS A 16 -7.55 10.11 -10.84
C LYS A 16 -8.16 9.58 -9.53
N ALA A 17 -7.63 8.52 -8.94
CA ALA A 17 -8.27 7.85 -7.80
C ALA A 17 -7.57 8.02 -6.43
N ASP A 18 -6.37 8.59 -6.32
CA ASP A 18 -5.73 8.81 -5.01
C ASP A 18 -4.80 10.03 -5.05
N MET A 19 -5.29 11.14 -4.51
CA MET A 19 -4.58 12.42 -4.43
C MET A 19 -3.71 12.43 -3.15
N LEU A 20 -2.38 12.55 -3.29
CA LEU A 20 -1.45 12.92 -2.22
C LEU A 20 -1.10 14.41 -2.37
N PRO A 21 -0.85 15.14 -1.26
CA PRO A 21 -0.50 16.57 -1.31
C PRO A 21 0.87 16.80 -1.97
N SER A 22 1.09 18.06 -2.36
CA SER A 22 2.14 18.62 -3.23
C SER A 22 3.59 18.26 -2.88
N LEU A 23 4.02 17.04 -3.20
CA LEU A 23 5.43 16.71 -3.37
C LEU A 23 5.88 17.08 -4.78
N SER A 24 7.10 17.59 -4.94
CA SER A 24 7.69 17.80 -6.25
C SER A 24 7.88 16.47 -6.99
N ASP A 25 7.88 16.49 -8.33
CA ASP A 25 8.07 15.26 -9.11
C ASP A 25 9.41 14.58 -8.77
N ASP A 26 10.44 15.34 -8.38
CA ASP A 26 11.75 14.83 -7.97
C ASP A 26 11.70 14.12 -6.60
N GLU A 27 10.96 14.68 -5.61
CA GLU A 27 10.75 14.03 -4.31
C GLU A 27 9.88 12.77 -4.43
N ILE A 28 8.90 12.77 -5.33
CA ILE A 28 8.13 11.57 -5.68
C ILE A 28 9.06 10.54 -6.37
N GLU A 29 9.95 10.99 -7.25
CA GLU A 29 10.89 10.11 -7.93
C GLU A 29 11.91 9.49 -6.98
N GLU A 30 12.42 10.22 -5.99
CA GLU A 30 13.41 9.72 -5.03
C GLU A 30 12.77 8.84 -3.93
N ARG A 31 11.57 9.20 -3.47
CA ARG A 31 10.89 8.48 -2.39
C ARG A 31 10.23 7.17 -2.82
N TYR A 32 9.85 7.06 -4.10
CA TYR A 32 9.06 5.93 -4.58
C TYR A 32 9.75 5.10 -5.66
N PHE A 33 10.91 5.50 -6.20
CA PHE A 33 11.64 4.69 -7.19
C PHE A 33 13.01 4.24 -6.69
N LEU A 34 13.22 2.93 -6.73
CA LEU A 34 14.53 2.32 -6.62
C LEU A 34 15.24 2.43 -7.97
N ARG A 35 16.47 2.96 -7.97
CA ARG A 35 17.34 3.07 -9.15
C ARG A 35 18.63 2.27 -9.01
N GLY A 36 19.00 1.87 -7.79
CA GLY A 36 20.18 1.07 -7.56
C GLY A 36 20.00 -0.32 -8.16
N ARG A 37 20.89 -0.74 -9.06
CA ARG A 37 20.82 -2.07 -9.71
C ARG A 37 20.68 -3.21 -8.70
N MET A 38 21.44 -3.15 -7.60
CA MET A 38 21.37 -4.17 -6.54
C MET A 38 20.03 -4.17 -5.81
N GLU A 39 19.43 -3.01 -5.59
CA GLU A 39 18.11 -2.88 -4.95
C GLU A 39 17.00 -3.38 -5.87
N ILE A 40 17.09 -3.05 -7.15
CA ILE A 40 16.18 -3.54 -8.20
C ILE A 40 16.25 -5.07 -8.24
N LEU A 41 17.46 -5.64 -8.34
CA LEU A 41 17.64 -7.09 -8.34
C LEU A 41 17.13 -7.72 -7.05
N HIS A 42 17.35 -7.11 -5.89
CA HIS A 42 16.86 -7.60 -4.63
C HIS A 42 15.33 -7.71 -4.63
N VAL A 43 14.62 -6.64 -4.99
CA VAL A 43 13.14 -6.64 -5.03
C VAL A 43 12.59 -7.64 -6.04
N LEU A 44 13.20 -7.74 -7.23
CA LEU A 44 12.77 -8.71 -8.23
C LEU A 44 13.01 -10.16 -7.75
N ASN A 45 14.13 -10.42 -7.07
CA ASN A 45 14.40 -11.73 -6.48
C ASN A 45 13.47 -12.06 -5.31
N GLU A 46 13.02 -11.07 -4.51
CA GLU A 46 11.98 -11.30 -3.51
C GLU A 46 10.66 -11.72 -4.17
N LEU A 47 10.24 -11.05 -5.26
CA LEU A 47 9.04 -11.46 -6.01
C LEU A 47 9.15 -12.90 -6.55
N ILE A 48 10.33 -13.29 -7.04
CA ILE A 48 10.61 -14.66 -7.51
C ILE A 48 10.55 -15.65 -6.34
N HIS A 49 11.22 -15.34 -5.22
CA HIS A 49 11.33 -16.21 -4.05
C HIS A 49 9.96 -16.52 -3.45
N TYR A 50 9.11 -15.50 -3.29
CA TYR A 50 7.76 -15.65 -2.75
C TYR A 50 6.72 -16.07 -3.81
N ARG A 51 7.13 -16.19 -5.09
CA ARG A 51 6.25 -16.48 -6.23
C ARG A 51 5.04 -15.55 -6.30
N GLU A 52 5.28 -14.27 -6.05
CA GLU A 52 4.22 -13.26 -6.07
C GLU A 52 3.59 -13.16 -7.47
N PRO A 53 2.25 -13.11 -7.59
CA PRO A 53 1.61 -12.92 -8.88
C PRO A 53 1.94 -11.55 -9.44
N VAL A 54 2.28 -11.50 -10.73
CA VAL A 54 2.62 -10.28 -11.46
C VAL A 54 1.62 -10.09 -12.59
N THR A 55 0.98 -8.92 -12.65
CA THR A 55 0.14 -8.53 -13.78
C THR A 55 0.96 -7.75 -14.79
N VAL A 56 0.97 -8.19 -16.04
CA VAL A 56 1.65 -7.53 -17.15
C VAL A 56 0.62 -6.80 -17.99
N TYR A 57 0.70 -5.48 -18.06
CA TYR A 57 -0.09 -4.64 -18.94
C TYR A 57 0.72 -4.27 -20.18
N PHE A 58 0.15 -4.39 -21.36
CA PHE A 58 0.82 -4.04 -22.62
C PHE A 58 -0.18 -3.40 -23.60
N ASN A 59 0.27 -3.08 -24.82
CA ASN A 59 -0.57 -2.40 -25.81
C ASN A 59 -1.24 -1.11 -25.26
N GLY A 60 -0.45 -0.25 -24.61
CA GLY A 60 -0.96 0.96 -23.98
C GLY A 60 -1.88 0.75 -22.76
N GLY A 61 -1.92 -0.48 -22.21
CA GLY A 61 -2.76 -0.86 -21.07
C GLY A 61 -4.11 -1.47 -21.46
N HIS A 62 -4.36 -1.69 -22.74
CA HIS A 62 -5.60 -2.33 -23.23
C HIS A 62 -5.60 -3.85 -23.08
N ASP A 63 -4.42 -4.47 -23.04
CA ASP A 63 -4.24 -5.89 -22.84
C ASP A 63 -3.50 -6.15 -21.52
N PHE A 64 -3.86 -7.23 -20.83
CA PHE A 64 -3.14 -7.68 -19.64
C PHE A 64 -3.23 -9.19 -19.43
N PHE A 65 -2.27 -9.76 -18.70
CA PHE A 65 -2.35 -11.12 -18.17
C PHE A 65 -1.59 -11.23 -16.84
N GLN A 66 -1.85 -12.31 -16.09
CA GLN A 66 -1.07 -12.67 -14.90
C GLN A 66 0.01 -13.70 -15.22
N THR A 67 1.16 -13.55 -14.59
CA THR A 67 2.35 -14.39 -14.70
C THR A 67 3.12 -14.39 -13.38
N THR A 68 4.26 -15.07 -13.33
CA THR A 68 5.27 -15.00 -12.28
C THR A 68 6.62 -14.65 -12.88
N LEU A 69 7.48 -14.00 -12.09
CA LEU A 69 8.88 -13.85 -12.48
C LEU A 69 9.60 -15.18 -12.24
N LEU A 70 10.43 -15.58 -13.21
CA LEU A 70 11.20 -16.81 -13.17
C LEU A 70 12.65 -16.53 -12.77
N GLU A 71 13.23 -15.45 -13.28
CA GLU A 71 14.63 -15.11 -13.04
C GLU A 71 14.89 -13.61 -13.22
N ALA A 72 15.79 -13.04 -12.41
CA ALA A 72 16.27 -11.68 -12.56
C ALA A 72 17.82 -11.65 -12.55
N ARG A 73 18.41 -11.20 -13.65
CA ARG A 73 19.86 -11.07 -13.86
C ARG A 73 20.25 -9.60 -14.06
N ALA A 74 21.55 -9.32 -14.09
CA ALA A 74 22.09 -7.97 -14.20
C ALA A 74 21.60 -7.17 -15.42
N ASP A 75 21.10 -7.83 -16.45
CA ASP A 75 20.69 -7.27 -17.74
C ASP A 75 19.29 -7.69 -18.18
N THR A 76 18.65 -8.67 -17.53
CA THR A 76 17.37 -9.25 -17.99
C THR A 76 16.47 -9.70 -16.85
N VAL A 77 15.16 -9.67 -17.10
CA VAL A 77 14.12 -10.28 -16.27
C VAL A 77 13.36 -11.27 -17.13
N VAL A 78 13.29 -12.52 -16.67
CA VAL A 78 12.56 -13.62 -17.31
C VAL A 78 11.27 -13.88 -16.54
N PHE A 79 10.18 -14.11 -17.25
CA PHE A 79 8.85 -14.35 -16.68
C PHE A 79 8.07 -15.35 -17.51
N ASP A 80 7.11 -16.01 -16.87
CA ASP A 80 6.38 -17.12 -17.47
C ASP A 80 5.36 -16.66 -18.53
N LEU A 81 4.93 -17.62 -19.36
CA LEU A 81 3.81 -17.42 -20.27
C LEU A 81 2.50 -17.30 -19.48
N SER A 82 1.53 -16.61 -20.07
CA SER A 82 0.17 -16.62 -19.56
C SER A 82 -0.56 -17.89 -19.97
N GLY A 83 -1.67 -18.18 -19.29
CA GLY A 83 -2.64 -19.19 -19.75
C GLY A 83 -3.44 -18.77 -21.00
N ASP A 84 -3.28 -17.54 -21.51
CA ASP A 84 -3.94 -17.03 -22.71
C ASP A 84 -2.98 -17.05 -23.92
N PRO A 85 -3.16 -17.99 -24.87
CA PRO A 85 -2.31 -18.09 -26.06
C PRO A 85 -2.32 -16.84 -26.93
N GLU A 86 -3.46 -16.12 -27.00
CA GLU A 86 -3.57 -14.92 -27.81
C GLU A 86 -2.83 -13.75 -27.16
N ALA A 87 -2.89 -13.60 -25.84
CA ALA A 87 -2.05 -12.65 -25.12
C ALA A 87 -0.56 -12.96 -25.32
N ASN A 88 -0.18 -14.24 -25.25
CA ASN A 88 1.20 -14.70 -25.48
C ASN A 88 1.69 -14.44 -26.92
N ARG A 89 0.78 -14.34 -27.90
CA ARG A 89 1.09 -13.99 -29.28
C ARG A 89 1.24 -12.48 -29.48
N ARG A 90 0.43 -11.68 -28.78
CA ARG A 90 0.43 -10.20 -28.89
C ARG A 90 1.58 -9.53 -28.13
N LEU A 91 2.01 -10.11 -26.99
CA LEU A 91 3.02 -9.47 -26.15
C LEU A 91 4.32 -9.13 -26.90
N PRO A 92 4.96 -10.05 -27.66
CA PRO A 92 6.23 -9.74 -28.33
C PRO A 92 6.14 -8.67 -29.43
N VAL A 93 4.94 -8.41 -29.93
CA VAL A 93 4.68 -7.36 -30.94
C VAL A 93 4.57 -5.98 -30.28
N SER A 94 4.42 -5.93 -28.96
CA SER A 94 4.33 -4.68 -28.20
C SER A 94 5.70 -4.03 -28.02
N THR A 95 5.75 -2.70 -28.08
CA THR A 95 6.99 -1.94 -27.86
C THR A 95 7.42 -1.91 -26.39
N SER A 96 6.45 -2.07 -25.48
CA SER A 96 6.66 -1.95 -24.03
C SER A 96 5.53 -2.62 -23.25
N CYS A 97 5.83 -3.01 -22.03
CA CYS A 97 4.88 -3.50 -21.04
C CYS A 97 5.15 -2.91 -19.65
N VAL A 98 4.17 -3.00 -18.76
CA VAL A 98 4.23 -2.56 -17.37
C VAL A 98 3.88 -3.75 -16.47
N PHE A 99 4.74 -4.03 -15.52
CA PHE A 99 4.58 -5.09 -14.53
C PHE A 99 4.06 -4.47 -13.23
N VAL A 100 3.05 -5.07 -12.63
CA VAL A 100 2.50 -4.67 -11.33
C VAL A 100 2.36 -5.90 -10.45
N SER A 101 2.92 -5.83 -9.24
CA SER A 101 2.81 -6.86 -8.22
C SER A 101 2.73 -6.23 -6.83
N HIS A 102 2.55 -7.06 -5.80
CA HIS A 102 2.57 -6.63 -4.41
C HIS A 102 3.53 -7.53 -3.65
N LEU A 103 4.52 -6.94 -3.00
CA LEU A 103 5.46 -7.66 -2.15
C LEU A 103 5.19 -7.25 -0.70
N ASN A 104 4.75 -8.20 0.14
CA ASN A 104 4.39 -7.92 1.54
C ASN A 104 3.36 -6.76 1.69
N GLY A 105 2.40 -6.67 0.77
CA GLY A 105 1.39 -5.61 0.71
C GLY A 105 1.88 -4.26 0.15
N ILE A 106 3.14 -4.18 -0.28
CA ILE A 106 3.73 -2.99 -0.90
C ILE A 106 3.64 -3.15 -2.42
N ARG A 107 2.99 -2.19 -3.08
CA ARG A 107 2.89 -2.20 -4.54
C ARG A 107 4.28 -2.01 -5.16
N VAL A 108 4.68 -2.97 -5.99
CA VAL A 108 5.88 -2.95 -6.82
C VAL A 108 5.44 -2.81 -8.28
N GLN A 109 6.05 -1.88 -9.01
CA GLN A 109 5.76 -1.66 -10.42
C GLN A 109 7.01 -1.28 -11.20
N PHE A 110 7.19 -1.83 -12.39
CA PHE A 110 8.29 -1.47 -13.30
C PHE A 110 7.85 -1.61 -14.75
N SER A 111 8.65 -1.07 -15.67
CA SER A 111 8.39 -1.14 -17.11
C SER A 111 9.43 -2.02 -17.78
N GLY A 112 8.99 -2.83 -18.74
CA GLY A 112 9.86 -3.57 -19.65
C GLY A 112 9.73 -3.03 -21.07
N SER A 113 10.85 -2.92 -21.78
CA SER A 113 10.90 -2.59 -23.19
C SER A 113 11.09 -3.84 -24.03
N GLN A 114 10.49 -3.88 -25.22
CA GLN A 114 10.72 -4.94 -26.22
C GLN A 114 10.63 -6.37 -25.63
N PRO A 115 9.48 -6.75 -25.04
CA PRO A 115 9.30 -8.12 -24.57
C PRO A 115 9.56 -9.11 -25.70
N GLY A 116 10.35 -10.14 -25.43
CA GLY A 116 10.72 -11.17 -26.40
C GLY A 116 10.46 -12.57 -25.85
N ARG A 117 10.33 -13.56 -26.74
CA ARG A 117 10.28 -14.98 -26.34
C ARG A 117 11.69 -15.53 -26.19
N ILE A 118 11.87 -16.42 -25.21
CA ILE A 118 13.11 -17.14 -24.95
C ILE A 118 12.80 -18.56 -24.48
N SER A 119 13.73 -19.49 -24.66
CA SER A 119 13.69 -20.79 -23.98
C SER A 119 14.37 -20.66 -22.62
N TRP A 120 13.67 -21.01 -21.55
CA TRP A 120 14.16 -21.01 -20.18
C TRP A 120 13.90 -22.38 -19.55
N GLY A 121 14.97 -23.05 -19.10
CA GLY A 121 14.85 -24.39 -18.51
C GLY A 121 14.22 -25.45 -19.42
N GLY A 122 14.28 -25.27 -20.75
CA GLY A 122 13.64 -26.16 -21.73
C GLY A 122 12.16 -25.88 -21.98
N SER A 123 11.59 -24.83 -21.38
CA SER A 123 10.22 -24.35 -21.63
C SER A 123 10.23 -22.96 -22.25
N ASP A 124 9.15 -22.58 -22.93
CA ASP A 124 8.97 -21.21 -23.43
C ASP A 124 8.80 -20.25 -22.25
N ALA A 125 9.41 -19.07 -22.34
CA ALA A 125 9.26 -17.96 -21.42
C ALA A 125 9.33 -16.63 -22.18
N PHE A 126 9.09 -15.53 -21.47
CA PHE A 126 9.35 -14.19 -21.97
C PHE A 126 10.53 -13.55 -21.24
N HIS A 127 11.19 -12.60 -21.90
CA HIS A 127 12.18 -11.73 -21.27
C HIS A 127 11.92 -10.26 -21.56
N VAL A 128 12.44 -9.40 -20.70
CA VAL A 128 12.66 -7.96 -20.95
C VAL A 128 14.02 -7.57 -20.38
N PRO A 129 14.67 -6.50 -20.88
CA PRO A 129 15.83 -5.93 -20.21
C PRO A 129 15.53 -5.57 -18.75
N LEU A 130 16.56 -5.62 -17.90
CA LEU A 130 16.43 -5.18 -16.51
C LEU A 130 15.89 -3.73 -16.47
N PRO A 131 14.85 -3.43 -15.67
CA PRO A 131 14.31 -2.08 -15.62
C PRO A 131 15.33 -1.12 -15.02
N GLU A 132 15.40 0.10 -15.58
CA GLU A 132 16.26 1.18 -15.05
C GLU A 132 15.78 1.69 -13.68
N ARG A 133 14.48 1.48 -13.38
CA ARG A 133 13.87 1.85 -12.11
C ARG A 133 12.69 0.96 -11.75
N VAL A 134 12.52 0.72 -10.46
CA VAL A 134 11.37 0.02 -9.89
C VAL A 134 10.63 0.96 -8.96
N MET A 135 9.35 1.20 -9.22
CA MET A 135 8.48 1.94 -8.31
C MET A 135 8.05 1.03 -7.16
N ARG A 136 8.36 1.41 -5.93
CA ARG A 136 7.90 0.76 -4.70
C ARG A 136 7.12 1.78 -3.88
N VAL A 137 5.79 1.73 -3.98
CA VAL A 137 4.94 2.73 -3.30
C VAL A 137 4.68 2.28 -1.86
N GLN A 138 5.60 2.65 -0.96
CA GLN A 138 5.36 2.53 0.48
C GLN A 138 4.58 3.76 0.96
N ARG A 139 3.23 3.69 0.92
CA ARG A 139 2.35 4.82 1.30
C ARG A 139 2.35 5.17 2.79
N ARG A 140 3.10 4.43 3.63
CA ARG A 140 3.03 4.56 5.09
C ARG A 140 4.40 4.77 5.69
N GLU A 141 4.57 5.89 6.37
CA GLU A 141 5.77 6.26 7.13
C GLU A 141 5.94 5.42 8.40
N SER A 142 4.86 4.77 8.86
CA SER A 142 4.85 3.89 10.02
C SER A 142 4.00 2.64 9.81
N TYR A 143 4.44 1.53 10.41
CA TYR A 143 3.72 0.27 10.40
C TYR A 143 2.37 0.40 11.14
N ARG A 144 1.33 -0.27 10.62
CA ARG A 144 -0.03 -0.26 11.19
C ARG A 144 -0.44 -1.66 11.59
N ILE A 145 -0.96 -1.80 12.81
CA ILE A 145 -1.65 -3.02 13.25
C ILE A 145 -3.15 -2.86 13.08
N LEU A 146 -3.82 -3.94 12.68
CA LEU A 146 -5.27 -4.05 12.85
C LEU A 146 -5.60 -4.15 14.34
N LEU A 147 -6.66 -3.50 14.79
CA LEU A 147 -7.17 -3.61 16.15
C LEU A 147 -8.24 -4.73 16.23
N PRO A 148 -8.48 -5.31 17.42
CA PRO A 148 -9.45 -6.40 17.57
C PRO A 148 -10.87 -5.98 17.18
N VAL A 149 -11.55 -6.80 16.38
CA VAL A 149 -12.94 -6.55 15.96
C VAL A 149 -13.94 -7.02 17.03
N ALA A 150 -13.64 -8.12 17.73
CA ALA A 150 -14.55 -8.70 18.73
C ALA A 150 -14.72 -7.83 19.98
N LYS A 151 -13.65 -7.16 20.41
CA LYS A 151 -13.65 -6.18 21.50
C LYS A 151 -13.02 -4.89 20.99
N PRO A 152 -13.81 -4.06 20.27
CA PRO A 152 -13.28 -2.88 19.61
C PRO A 152 -12.78 -1.87 20.62
N LEU A 153 -11.62 -1.26 20.33
CA LEU A 153 -11.17 -0.07 21.03
C LEU A 153 -11.90 1.12 20.44
N MET A 154 -12.46 1.95 21.29
CA MET A 154 -13.34 3.02 20.86
C MET A 154 -12.59 4.36 20.82
N LEU A 155 -12.59 4.99 19.66
CA LEU A 155 -12.00 6.30 19.41
C LEU A 155 -13.05 7.38 19.67
N LYS A 156 -12.75 8.30 20.58
CA LYS A 156 -13.57 9.45 20.94
C LYS A 156 -13.01 10.70 20.30
N LEU A 157 -13.85 11.50 19.64
CA LEU A 157 -13.48 12.83 19.17
C LEU A 157 -14.23 13.87 20.00
N PHE A 158 -13.55 14.91 20.45
CA PHE A 158 -14.14 15.98 21.24
C PHE A 158 -14.24 17.27 20.42
N ALA A 159 -15.35 17.98 20.56
CA ALA A 159 -15.49 19.33 20.04
C ALA A 159 -14.77 20.35 20.93
N ALA A 160 -14.63 21.58 20.44
CA ALA A 160 -13.93 22.66 21.16
C ALA A 160 -14.59 23.02 22.50
N ASP A 161 -15.90 22.82 22.63
CA ASP A 161 -16.68 23.01 23.86
C ASP A 161 -16.55 21.81 24.83
N GLY A 162 -15.76 20.80 24.48
CA GLY A 162 -15.58 19.58 25.27
C GLY A 162 -16.67 18.54 25.10
N SER A 163 -17.70 18.80 24.28
CA SER A 163 -18.73 17.80 23.96
C SER A 163 -18.13 16.63 23.16
N LEU A 164 -18.78 15.47 23.23
CA LEU A 164 -18.39 14.25 22.53
C LEU A 164 -19.30 14.05 21.30
N PRO A 165 -19.00 14.66 20.13
CA PRO A 165 -19.81 14.53 18.93
C PRO A 165 -19.93 13.09 18.42
N GLY A 166 -18.99 12.22 18.78
CA GLY A 166 -19.10 10.80 18.46
C GLY A 166 -17.97 9.94 18.99
N GLU A 167 -18.26 8.65 19.02
CA GLU A 167 -17.32 7.60 19.36
C GLU A 167 -17.45 6.46 18.34
N TRP A 168 -16.32 5.98 17.82
CA TRP A 168 -16.28 5.00 16.74
C TRP A 168 -15.31 3.85 17.04
N PRO A 169 -15.60 2.63 16.57
CA PRO A 169 -14.66 1.52 16.68
C PRO A 169 -13.42 1.80 15.82
N ALA A 170 -12.26 1.84 16.48
CA ALA A 170 -10.97 1.93 15.83
C ALA A 170 -10.66 0.62 15.09
N HIS A 171 -10.08 0.76 13.91
CA HIS A 171 -9.79 -0.32 12.97
C HIS A 171 -8.31 -0.64 12.88
N ASP A 172 -7.47 0.39 12.78
CA ASP A 172 -6.03 0.23 12.74
C ASP A 172 -5.32 1.35 13.49
N LEU A 173 -4.10 1.07 13.93
CA LEU A 173 -3.27 1.99 14.69
C LEU A 173 -1.82 1.93 14.19
N SER A 174 -1.19 3.10 14.06
CA SER A 174 0.25 3.31 13.90
C SER A 174 0.73 4.33 14.94
N VAL A 175 2.05 4.51 15.05
CA VAL A 175 2.61 5.59 15.87
C VAL A 175 2.20 7.00 15.39
N GLY A 176 1.85 7.16 14.10
CA GLY A 176 1.49 8.45 13.50
C GLY A 176 -0.01 8.67 13.30
N GLY A 177 -0.88 7.72 13.63
CA GLY A 177 -2.31 7.89 13.41
C GLY A 177 -3.16 6.65 13.63
N VAL A 178 -4.47 6.85 13.58
CA VAL A 178 -5.52 5.83 13.81
C VAL A 178 -6.54 5.85 12.67
N GLY A 179 -6.99 4.67 12.26
CA GLY A 179 -8.15 4.51 11.38
C GLY A 179 -9.38 4.03 12.16
N PHE A 180 -10.58 4.49 11.81
CA PHE A 180 -11.84 4.01 12.40
C PHE A 180 -12.91 3.76 11.34
N THR A 181 -14.05 3.19 11.75
CA THR A 181 -15.20 2.93 10.88
C THR A 181 -16.42 3.71 11.36
N ALA A 182 -17.04 4.47 10.46
CA ALA A 182 -18.33 5.11 10.67
C ALA A 182 -19.44 4.41 9.85
N ILE A 183 -20.64 4.38 10.40
CA ILE A 183 -21.87 3.98 9.69
C ILE A 183 -22.62 5.26 9.36
N GLY A 184 -22.99 5.43 8.09
CA GLY A 184 -23.46 6.71 7.56
C GLY A 184 -22.30 7.68 7.27
N LEU A 185 -22.59 8.71 6.48
CA LEU A 185 -21.59 9.73 6.14
C LEU A 185 -21.23 10.52 7.41
N PRO A 186 -19.97 10.45 7.90
CA PRO A 186 -19.57 11.23 9.06
C PRO A 186 -19.52 12.72 8.71
N ALA A 187 -19.87 13.58 9.67
CA ALA A 187 -19.69 15.04 9.58
C ALA A 187 -18.20 15.41 9.78
N LEU A 188 -17.33 14.88 8.93
CA LEU A 188 -15.89 15.08 8.96
C LEU A 188 -15.37 15.33 7.55
N GLU A 189 -14.53 16.34 7.40
CA GLU A 189 -13.95 16.73 6.10
C GLU A 189 -12.45 16.44 6.03
N VAL A 190 -11.94 16.08 4.86
CA VAL A 190 -10.50 15.86 4.67
C VAL A 190 -9.74 17.17 4.90
N GLY A 191 -8.69 17.11 5.71
CA GLY A 191 -7.91 18.27 6.14
C GLY A 191 -8.42 18.93 7.43
N GLN A 192 -9.62 18.58 7.89
CA GLN A 192 -10.18 19.12 9.14
C GLN A 192 -9.28 18.80 10.33
N GLU A 193 -9.03 19.81 11.16
CA GLU A 193 -8.35 19.67 12.44
C GLU A 193 -9.33 19.23 13.53
N ILE A 194 -8.90 18.27 14.33
CA ILE A 194 -9.59 17.76 15.50
C ILE A 194 -8.76 18.20 16.70
N GLY A 195 -9.29 19.14 17.48
CA GLY A 195 -8.57 19.71 18.62
C GLY A 195 -8.24 18.68 19.70
N ARG A 196 -9.06 17.64 19.86
CA ARG A 196 -8.80 16.55 20.81
C ARG A 196 -9.47 15.25 20.40
N MET A 197 -8.72 14.16 20.47
CA MET A 197 -9.21 12.79 20.39
C MET A 197 -8.70 11.96 21.56
N GLN A 198 -9.45 10.93 21.96
CA GLN A 198 -9.00 9.93 22.92
C GLN A 198 -9.15 8.50 22.41
N LEU A 199 -8.12 7.69 22.62
CA LEU A 199 -8.15 6.24 22.41
C LEU A 199 -7.44 5.55 23.57
N ALA A 200 -8.21 4.79 24.35
CA ALA A 200 -7.66 3.96 25.42
C ALA A 200 -7.20 2.61 24.84
N LEU A 201 -5.92 2.30 25.03
CA LEU A 201 -5.35 1.00 24.71
C LEU A 201 -5.22 0.15 25.99
N PRO A 202 -5.03 -1.17 25.86
CA PRO A 202 -4.58 -2.03 26.95
C PRO A 202 -3.31 -1.51 27.64
N TRP A 203 -3.04 -2.02 28.85
CA TRP A 203 -1.88 -1.63 29.67
C TRP A 203 -1.85 -0.15 30.06
N GLN A 204 -3.03 0.45 30.27
CA GLN A 204 -3.20 1.82 30.78
C GLN A 204 -2.58 2.91 29.89
N ILE A 205 -2.44 2.62 28.59
CA ILE A 205 -1.95 3.60 27.62
C ILE A 205 -3.15 4.41 27.12
N LEU A 206 -3.13 5.72 27.33
CA LEU A 206 -4.10 6.66 26.78
C LEU A 206 -3.43 7.50 25.70
N ILE A 207 -4.00 7.47 24.49
CA ILE A 207 -3.69 8.44 23.45
C ILE A 207 -4.67 9.59 23.61
N ASP A 208 -4.19 10.76 24.03
CA ASP A 208 -4.97 11.99 24.16
C ASP A 208 -4.18 13.11 23.47
N CYS A 209 -4.63 13.53 22.29
CA CYS A 209 -3.91 14.49 21.44
C CYS A 209 -4.81 15.13 20.39
N ALA A 210 -4.31 16.17 19.71
CA ALA A 210 -4.92 16.70 18.50
C ALA A 210 -4.61 15.83 17.27
N ALA A 211 -5.49 15.88 16.27
CA ALA A 211 -5.36 15.10 15.05
C ALA A 211 -5.88 15.87 13.81
N GLN A 212 -5.56 15.38 12.62
CA GLN A 212 -6.10 15.88 11.36
C GLN A 212 -6.74 14.74 10.57
N VAL A 213 -7.91 14.99 9.97
CA VAL A 213 -8.56 14.05 9.07
C VAL A 213 -7.76 13.93 7.78
N ARG A 214 -7.30 12.72 7.46
CA ARG A 214 -6.47 12.44 6.27
C ARG A 214 -7.23 11.86 5.10
N HIS A 215 -8.27 11.08 5.36
CA HIS A 215 -9.16 10.57 4.32
C HIS A 215 -10.50 10.14 4.90
N VAL A 216 -11.55 10.21 4.07
CA VAL A 216 -12.89 9.66 4.31
C VAL A 216 -13.26 8.86 3.06
N THR A 217 -13.42 7.55 3.18
CA THR A 217 -13.59 6.65 2.03
C THR A 217 -14.74 5.68 2.28
N GLN A 218 -15.73 5.64 1.39
CA GLN A 218 -16.77 4.62 1.46
C GLN A 218 -16.16 3.25 1.11
N THR A 219 -16.34 2.27 1.99
CA THR A 219 -15.74 0.93 1.86
C THR A 219 -16.74 -0.15 1.46
N SER A 220 -18.01 0.04 1.81
CA SER A 220 -19.09 -0.89 1.44
C SER A 220 -20.44 -0.23 1.65
N GLU A 221 -21.43 -0.82 1.01
CA GLU A 221 -22.83 -0.54 1.23
C GLU A 221 -23.49 -1.80 1.77
N ARG A 222 -24.26 -1.66 2.84
CA ARG A 222 -24.95 -2.76 3.53
C ARG A 222 -26.35 -2.31 3.90
N GLN A 223 -27.20 -3.27 4.28
CA GLN A 223 -28.57 -2.98 4.72
C GLN A 223 -28.63 -2.04 5.94
N ASP A 224 -27.59 -2.01 6.78
CA ASP A 224 -27.44 -1.11 7.93
C ASP A 224 -26.88 0.28 7.57
N GLY A 225 -26.65 0.56 6.29
CA GLY A 225 -26.15 1.82 5.76
C GLY A 225 -24.75 1.73 5.12
N SER A 226 -24.34 2.81 4.46
CA SER A 226 -23.01 2.91 3.87
C SER A 226 -21.94 3.01 4.96
N ARG A 227 -20.85 2.25 4.81
CA ARG A 227 -19.73 2.24 5.77
C ARG A 227 -18.56 3.04 5.26
N TYR A 228 -18.08 3.96 6.09
CA TYR A 228 -16.95 4.83 5.79
C TYR A 228 -15.74 4.46 6.63
N ARG A 229 -14.58 4.37 5.97
CA ARG A 229 -13.26 4.33 6.60
C ARG A 229 -12.75 5.75 6.72
N VAL A 230 -12.41 6.15 7.93
CA VAL A 230 -11.82 7.46 8.22
C VAL A 230 -10.44 7.26 8.81
N GLY A 231 -9.45 8.01 8.33
CA GLY A 231 -8.09 8.00 8.86
C GLY A 231 -7.73 9.34 9.48
N LEU A 232 -7.18 9.31 10.69
CA LEU A 232 -6.65 10.48 11.40
C LEU A 232 -5.12 10.37 11.52
N SER A 233 -4.41 11.48 11.32
CA SER A 233 -2.99 11.61 11.68
C SER A 233 -2.87 12.40 12.98
N PHE A 234 -2.02 11.94 13.90
CA PHE A 234 -1.73 12.69 15.12
C PHE A 234 -0.89 13.92 14.79
N THR A 235 -1.17 15.06 15.43
CA THR A 235 -0.47 16.33 15.17
C THR A 235 0.32 16.83 16.38
N ASP A 236 -0.18 16.59 17.59
CA ASP A 236 0.47 16.97 18.85
C ASP A 236 0.58 15.78 19.81
N LEU A 237 1.24 14.70 19.35
CA LEU A 237 1.43 13.51 20.15
C LEU A 237 2.68 13.64 21.02
N ALA A 238 2.52 13.53 22.33
CA ALA A 238 3.66 13.51 23.24
C ALA A 238 4.65 12.37 22.87
N PRO A 239 5.98 12.62 22.82
CA PRO A 239 6.96 11.61 22.44
C PRO A 239 6.88 10.32 23.28
N ALA A 240 6.62 10.45 24.59
CA ALA A 240 6.45 9.31 25.48
C ALA A 240 5.24 8.43 25.08
N THR A 241 4.13 9.04 24.66
CA THR A 241 2.95 8.33 24.15
C THR A 241 3.28 7.64 22.84
N GLY A 242 4.04 8.27 21.94
CA GLY A 242 4.54 7.63 20.72
C GLY A 242 5.35 6.34 21.00
N VAL A 243 6.27 6.39 21.97
CA VAL A 243 7.02 5.20 22.41
C VAL A 243 6.10 4.13 23.00
N ALA A 244 5.09 4.52 23.77
CA ALA A 244 4.11 3.59 24.34
C ALA A 244 3.27 2.91 23.24
N ILE A 245 2.84 3.65 22.21
CA ILE A 245 2.15 3.09 21.04
C ILE A 245 3.05 2.10 20.32
N GLN A 246 4.33 2.44 20.09
CA GLN A 246 5.26 1.53 19.42
C GLN A 246 5.43 0.21 20.19
N ARG A 247 5.57 0.28 21.52
CA ARG A 247 5.63 -0.91 22.39
C ARG A 247 4.34 -1.74 22.32
N PHE A 248 3.18 -1.07 22.34
CA PHE A 248 1.88 -1.72 22.16
C PHE A 248 1.80 -2.49 20.84
N ILE A 249 2.19 -1.84 19.73
CA ILE A 249 2.23 -2.42 18.39
C ILE A 249 3.09 -3.69 18.37
N THR A 250 4.33 -3.59 18.85
CA THR A 250 5.27 -4.72 18.88
C THR A 250 4.73 -5.89 19.71
N LYS A 251 4.11 -5.63 20.87
CA LYS A 251 3.54 -6.67 21.72
C LYS A 251 2.38 -7.42 21.05
N ILE A 252 1.47 -6.71 20.38
CA ILE A 252 0.38 -7.33 19.63
C ILE A 252 0.90 -8.19 18.48
N GLU A 253 1.97 -7.76 17.80
CA GLU A 253 2.60 -8.56 16.74
C GLU A 253 3.22 -9.86 17.27
N HIS A 254 3.95 -9.81 18.39
CA HIS A 254 4.51 -11.01 19.02
C HIS A 254 3.42 -12.03 19.39
N GLN A 255 2.31 -11.55 19.97
CA GLN A 255 1.16 -12.40 20.30
C GLN A 255 0.55 -13.06 19.06
N ARG A 256 0.42 -12.32 17.94
CA ARG A 256 -0.12 -12.86 16.68
C ARG A 256 0.78 -13.89 16.02
N ARG A 257 2.10 -13.78 16.25
CA ARG A 257 3.09 -14.75 15.74
C ARG A 257 3.25 -15.97 16.64
N GLY A 258 2.45 -16.08 17.71
CA GLY A 258 2.51 -17.20 18.65
C GLY A 258 3.79 -17.24 19.49
N LEU A 259 4.51 -16.12 19.59
CA LEU A 259 5.80 -16.04 20.29
C LEU A 259 5.65 -15.78 21.80
N ASP A 260 4.43 -15.54 22.29
CA ASP A 260 4.13 -15.42 23.72
C ASP A 260 3.20 -16.56 24.17
N GLY A 261 3.79 -17.62 24.72
CA GLY A 261 3.10 -18.57 25.57
C GLY A 261 2.77 -17.90 26.90
N GLY A 262 1.58 -17.31 27.02
CA GLY A 262 1.13 -16.67 28.25
C GLY A 262 -0.29 -16.16 28.14
N GLY A 263 -1.23 -16.97 28.61
CA GLY A 263 -2.67 -16.73 28.51
C GLY A 263 -3.18 -15.49 29.23
N PHE A 264 -4.38 -15.11 28.82
CA PHE A 264 -5.18 -14.03 29.37
C PHE A 264 -5.48 -14.24 30.87
N SER A 265 -5.30 -13.17 31.63
CA SER A 265 -6.09 -12.82 32.81
C SER A 265 -6.28 -11.31 32.82
#